data_AF-A0AAV8Z0N4-F1
#
_entry.id   AF-A0AAV8Z0N4-F1
#
_cell.length_a   1.000
_cell.length_b   1.000
_cell.length_c   1.000
_cell.angle_alpha   90.00
_cell.angle_beta   90.00
_cell.angle_gamma   90.00
#
_symmetry.space_group_name_H-M   'P 1'
#
loop_
_entity.id
_entity.type
_entity.pdbx_description
1 polymer ?
#
loop_
_entity_poly.entity_id
_entity_poly.type
_entity_poly.pdbx_seq_one_letter_code
_entity_poly.pdbx_strand_id
1 'polypeptide(L)' 'MAGNVWEWTQDDWLNDPDSKVKKGGSFLCHESYCWRYRCAARSFNTRDSSAANLGFRCAGDAK' A
#
# COMPACT_ATOMS: atom_id res chain seq x y z
N MET A 1 4.01 -9.38 3.35
CA MET A 1 2.66 -9.25 3.94
C MET A 1 1.66 -9.10 2.79
N ALA A 2 0.57 -9.87 2.82
CA ALA A 2 -0.39 -9.99 1.72
C ALA A 2 -1.82 -9.97 2.26
N GLY A 3 -2.68 -9.09 1.73
CA GLY A 3 -4.10 -8.98 2.09
C GLY A 3 -4.38 -8.20 3.38
N ASN A 4 -5.59 -8.36 3.93
CA ASN A 4 -6.19 -7.57 5.02
C ASN A 4 -6.38 -6.09 4.65
N VAL A 5 -5.39 -5.23 4.80
CA VAL A 5 -5.47 -3.82 4.41
C VAL A 5 -4.25 -3.45 3.58
N TRP A 6 -4.42 -2.51 2.67
CA TRP A 6 -3.30 -1.85 2.02
C TRP A 6 -2.44 -1.16 3.06
N GLU A 7 -1.14 -1.14 2.84
CA GLU A 7 -0.20 -0.54 3.79
C GLU A 7 0.62 0.55 3.12
N TRP A 8 0.54 1.76 3.69
CA TRP A 8 1.38 2.89 3.29
C TRP A 8 2.87 2.60 3.51
N THR A 9 3.71 3.11 2.61
CA THR A 9 5.17 3.18 2.76
C THR A 9 5.66 4.62 2.66
N GLN A 10 6.91 4.86 3.05
CA GLN A 10 7.51 6.20 3.04
C GLN A 10 7.82 6.72 1.63
N ASP A 11 7.96 5.81 0.66
CA ASP A 11 8.37 6.12 -0.71
C ASP A 11 7.32 6.95 -1.49
N ASP A 12 7.80 7.92 -2.27
CA ASP A 12 6.99 8.62 -3.27
C ASP A 12 6.76 7.75 -4.52
N TRP A 13 5.64 7.93 -5.19
CA TRP A 13 5.31 7.17 -6.40
C TRP A 13 5.95 7.78 -7.64
N LEU A 14 6.97 7.12 -8.22
CA LEU A 14 7.61 7.55 -9.47
C LEU A 14 8.07 9.04 -9.46
N ASN A 15 8.54 9.52 -8.32
CA ASN A 15 8.93 10.91 -8.06
C ASN A 15 7.78 11.95 -8.08
N ASP A 16 6.52 11.51 -8.03
CA ASP A 16 5.40 12.38 -7.66
C ASP A 16 5.38 12.54 -6.14
N PRO A 17 5.74 13.70 -5.59
CA PRO A 17 5.70 13.90 -4.15
C PRO A 17 4.28 13.76 -3.62
N ASP A 18 3.24 14.18 -4.34
CA ASP A 18 1.88 14.21 -3.78
C ASP A 18 1.26 12.81 -3.61
N SER A 19 1.86 11.80 -4.22
CA SER A 19 1.44 10.39 -4.16
C SER A 19 2.43 9.50 -3.40
N LYS A 20 1.92 8.75 -2.42
CA LYS A 20 2.72 7.77 -1.68
C LYS A 20 2.48 6.35 -2.16
N VAL A 21 3.48 5.49 -2.01
CA VAL A 21 3.36 4.07 -2.35
C VAL A 21 2.55 3.33 -1.29
N LYS A 22 1.66 2.44 -1.73
CA LYS A 22 0.97 1.45 -0.89
C LYS A 22 1.18 0.03 -1.40
N LYS A 23 1.30 -0.93 -0.48
CA LYS A 23 1.69 -2.32 -0.75
C LYS A 23 0.74 -3.30 -0.06
N GLY A 24 0.85 -4.58 -0.44
CA GLY A 24 0.21 -5.70 0.26
C GLY A 24 -1.16 -6.13 -0.26
N GLY A 25 -1.94 -5.24 -0.89
CA GLY A 25 -3.34 -5.55 -1.22
C GLY A 25 -4.24 -5.49 0.01
N SER A 26 -5.55 -5.73 -0.15
CA SER A 26 -6.51 -5.71 0.97
C SER A 26 -7.50 -6.87 0.89
N PHE A 27 -8.43 -6.93 1.84
CA PHE A 27 -9.55 -7.90 1.86
C PHE A 27 -10.47 -7.77 0.64
N LEU A 28 -10.35 -6.68 -0.13
CA LEU A 28 -11.06 -6.48 -1.39
C LEU A 28 -10.24 -6.91 -2.62
N CYS A 29 -9.06 -7.53 -2.48
CA CYS A 29 -8.31 -8.00 -3.65
C CYS A 29 -8.81 -9.38 -4.10
N HIS A 30 -9.04 -9.53 -5.41
CA HIS A 30 -9.39 -10.80 -6.04
C HIS A 30 -8.65 -10.94 -7.37
N GLU A 31 -8.36 -12.17 -7.80
CA GLU A 31 -7.59 -12.44 -9.02
C GLU A 31 -8.26 -11.83 -10.28
N SER A 32 -9.59 -11.85 -10.35
CA SER A 32 -10.34 -11.38 -11.53
C SER A 32 -10.21 -9.88 -11.82
N TYR A 33 -9.86 -9.04 -10.85
CA TYR A 33 -9.78 -7.57 -11.07
C TYR A 33 -8.63 -6.87 -10.34
N CYS A 34 -8.15 -7.43 -9.24
CA CYS A 34 -7.08 -6.83 -8.44
C CYS A 34 -6.15 -7.91 -7.88
N TRP A 35 -5.26 -8.41 -8.73
CA TRP A 35 -4.24 -9.38 -8.37
C TRP A 35 -3.01 -8.72 -7.72
N ARG A 36 -3.25 -7.94 -6.65
CA ARG A 36 -2.24 -7.13 -5.95
C ARG A 36 -1.90 -7.58 -4.53
N TYR A 37 -2.35 -8.76 -4.11
CA TYR A 37 -1.89 -9.40 -2.87
C TYR A 37 -0.47 -10.03 -2.99
N ARG A 38 0.19 -9.90 -4.15
CA ARG A 38 1.58 -10.36 -4.38
C ARG A 38 2.58 -9.38 -3.77
N CYS A 39 3.68 -9.88 -3.18
CA CYS A 39 4.73 -9.03 -2.61
C CYS A 39 5.31 -8.00 -3.61
N ALA A 40 5.45 -8.38 -4.88
CA ALA A 40 5.93 -7.49 -5.93
C ALA A 40 4.92 -6.39 -6.33
N ALA A 41 3.62 -6.60 -6.09
CA ALA A 41 2.58 -5.66 -6.51
C ALA A 41 2.69 -4.34 -5.73
N ARG A 42 2.45 -3.23 -6.43
CA ARG A 42 2.47 -1.86 -5.88
C ARG A 42 1.31 -1.06 -6.46
N SER A 43 0.85 -0.08 -5.68
CA SER A 43 -0.11 0.94 -6.09
C SER A 43 0.23 2.24 -5.36
N PHE A 44 -0.54 3.29 -5.58
CA PHE A 44 -0.37 4.58 -4.91
C PHE A 44 -1.72 5.19 -4.54
N ASN A 45 -1.67 6.27 -3.75
CA ASN A 45 -2.74 7.23 -3.58
C ASN A 45 -2.15 8.58 -3.16
N THR A 46 -2.94 9.65 -3.22
CA THR A 46 -2.52 10.94 -2.66
C THR A 46 -2.33 10.84 -1.14
N ARG A 47 -1.42 11.64 -0.58
CA ARG A 47 -1.05 11.61 0.85
C ARG A 47 -2.23 11.80 1.82
N ASP A 48 -3.23 12.57 1.40
CA ASP A 48 -4.43 12.90 2.17
C ASP A 48 -5.56 11.87 2.02
N SER A 49 -5.43 10.93 1.08
CA SER A 49 -6.46 9.93 0.84
C SER A 49 -6.56 8.89 1.95
N SER A 50 -7.79 8.60 2.37
CA SER A 50 -8.12 7.51 3.28
C SER A 50 -9.20 6.60 2.70
N ALA A 51 -9.20 5.33 3.11
CA ALA A 51 -10.20 4.34 2.69
C ALA A 51 -10.34 3.24 3.75
N ALA A 52 -11.50 2.58 3.80
CA ALA A 52 -11.78 1.52 4.78
C ALA A 52 -10.87 0.28 4.66
N ASN A 53 -10.12 0.16 3.55
CA ASN A 53 -9.22 -0.95 3.27
C ASN A 53 -7.73 -0.51 3.23
N LEU A 54 -7.39 0.64 3.82
CA LEU A 54 -6.07 1.25 3.81
C LEU A 54 -5.63 1.59 5.24
N GLY A 55 -4.47 1.07 5.63
CA GLY A 55 -3.81 1.32 6.91
C GLY A 55 -2.29 1.44 6.74
N PHE A 56 -1.55 1.19 7.82
CA PHE A 56 -0.09 1.23 7.81
C PHE A 56 0.49 0.38 8.95
N ARG A 57 1.79 0.12 8.88
CA ARG A 57 2.59 -0.44 9.97
C ARG A 57 3.84 0.40 10.16
N CYS A 58 4.39 0.40 11.37
CA CYS A 58 5.62 1.10 11.68
C CYS A 58 6.84 0.18 11.50
N ALA A 59 7.99 0.78 11.23
CA ALA A 59 9.31 0.16 11.32
C ALA A 59 10.21 1.06 12.18
N GLY A 60 11.28 0.51 12.73
CA GLY A 60 12.26 1.26 13.52
C GLY A 60 13.66 0.67 13.32
N ASP A 61 14.67 1.53 13.46
CA ASP A 61 16.07 1.13 13.33
C ASP A 61 16.51 0.23 14.50
N ALA A 62 17.52 -0.61 14.25
CA ALA A 62 18.15 -1.39 15.30
C ALA A 62 18.80 -0.44 16.32
N LYS A 63 18.64 -0.75 17.61
CA LYS A 63 19.27 0.00 18.70
C LYS A 63 20.78 -0.19 18.73
#